data_AF-A0A285V1A3-F1
#
_entry.id   AF-A0A285V1A3-F1
#
_cell.length_a   1.000
_cell.length_b   1.000
_cell.length_c   1.000
_cell.angle_alpha   90.00
_cell.angle_beta   90.00
_cell.angle_gamma   90.00
#
_symmetry.space_group_name_H-M   'P 1'
#
loop_
_entity.id
_entity.type
_entity.pdbx_description
1 polymer ?
#
loop_
_entity_poly.entity_id
_entity_poly.type
_entity_poly.pdbx_seq_one_letter_code
_entity_poly.pdbx_strand_id
1 'polypeptide(L)' 'MARSFAQLSFDERRIVARMHEKKFSQAEIARALQRDRSTIYRDQAKYV' A
#
# COMPACT_ATOMS: atom_id res chain seq x y z
N MET A 1 -18.30 9.86 -7.09
CA MET A 1 -17.68 9.59 -5.76
C MET A 1 -16.19 9.86 -5.83
N ALA A 2 -15.67 10.84 -5.07
CA ALA A 2 -14.23 10.93 -4.85
C ALA A 2 -13.78 9.68 -4.08
N ARG A 3 -12.90 8.86 -4.66
CA ARG A 3 -12.26 7.77 -3.90
C ARG A 3 -11.48 8.44 -2.77
N SER A 4 -11.94 8.31 -1.52
CA SER A 4 -11.19 8.84 -0.38
C SER A 4 -9.91 8.02 -0.24
N PHE A 5 -8.81 8.54 -0.77
CA PHE A 5 -7.51 7.91 -0.61
C PHE A 5 -7.04 8.15 0.82
N ALA A 6 -7.40 7.24 1.72
CA ALA A 6 -6.89 7.25 3.08
C ALA A 6 -5.39 6.94 3.02
N GLN A 7 -4.58 7.81 3.63
CA GLN A 7 -3.16 7.53 3.79
C GLN A 7 -2.98 6.25 4.60
N LEU A 8 -1.97 5.46 4.26
CA LEU A 8 -1.59 4.33 5.09
C LEU A 8 -1.14 4.84 6.47
N SER A 9 -1.52 4.12 7.52
CA SER A 9 -0.94 4.31 8.84
C SER A 9 0.53 3.88 8.86
N PHE A 10 1.24 4.22 9.93
CA PHE A 10 2.65 3.82 10.09
C PHE A 10 2.82 2.30 10.09
N ASP A 11 1.91 1.57 10.74
CA ASP A 11 1.94 0.11 10.79
C ASP A 11 1.67 -0.51 9.42
N GLU A 12 0.68 0.00 8.69
CA GLU A 12 0.39 -0.44 7.32
C GLU A 12 1.60 -0.22 6.41
N ARG A 13 2.26 0.94 6.48
CA ARG A 13 3.50 1.21 5.73
C ARG A 13 4.60 0.20 6.05
N ARG A 14 4.76 -0.18 7.32
CA ARG A 14 5.74 -1.17 7.74
C ARG A 14 5.43 -2.55 7.18
N ILE A 15 4.15 -2.92 7.09
CA ILE A 15 3.71 -4.16 6.46
C ILE A 15 3.97 -4.12 4.95
N VAL A 16 3.62 -3.02 4.27
CA VAL A 16 3.91 -2.82 2.83
C VAL A 16 5.39 -3.00 2.55
N ALA A 17 6.27 -2.35 3.33
CA ALA A 17 7.72 -2.45 3.15
C ALA A 17 8.22 -3.90 3.28
N ARG A 18 7.82 -4.61 4.34
CA ARG A 18 8.19 -6.02 4.56
C ARG A 18 7.66 -6.95 3.46
N MET A 19 6.45 -6.72 2.97
CA MET A 19 5.88 -7.50 1.87
C MET A 19 6.58 -7.19 0.54
N HIS A 20 6.93 -5.93 0.31
CA HIS A 20 7.67 -5.52 -0.86
C HIS A 20 9.08 -6.14 -0.90
N GLU A 21 9.78 -6.19 0.24
CA GLU A 21 11.07 -6.91 0.38
C GLU A 21 10.95 -8.39 0.02
N LYS A 22 9.82 -9.01 0.37
CA LYS A 22 9.48 -10.40 0.01
C LYS A 22 8.97 -10.55 -1.44
N LYS A 23 9.03 -9.50 -2.25
CA LYS A 23 8.63 -9.46 -3.67
C LYS A 23 7.15 -9.75 -3.93
N PHE A 24 6.27 -9.49 -2.97
CA PHE A 24 4.82 -9.53 -3.22
C PHE A 24 4.43 -8.41 -4.19
N SER A 25 3.49 -8.71 -5.09
CA SER A 25 2.94 -7.71 -6.00
C SER A 25 2.07 -6.69 -5.24
N GLN A 26 1.94 -5.48 -5.79
CA GLN A 26 1.06 -4.44 -5.21
C GLN A 26 -0.39 -4.93 -5.03
N ALA A 27 -0.87 -5.81 -5.91
CA ALA A 27 -2.19 -6.40 -5.82
C ALA A 27 -2.35 -7.36 -4.63
N GLU A 28 -1.31 -8.11 -4.28
CA GLU A 28 -1.29 -8.97 -3.09
C GLU A 28 -1.20 -8.15 -1.81
N ILE A 29 -0.35 -7.11 -1.82
CA ILE A 29 -0.22 -6.18 -0.68
C ILE A 29 -1.55 -5.45 -0.41
N ALA A 30 -2.20 -4.94 -1.46
CA ALA A 30 -3.50 -4.29 -1.36
C ALA A 30 -4.58 -5.24 -0.78
N ARG A 31 -4.60 -6.49 -1.22
CA ARG A 31 -5.51 -7.52 -0.70
C ARG A 31 -5.22 -7.84 0.77
N ALA A 32 -3.95 -7.97 1.14
CA ALA A 32 -3.54 -8.26 2.52
C ALA A 32 -3.93 -7.14 3.50
N LEU A 33 -3.88 -5.89 3.05
CA LEU A 33 -4.25 -4.72 3.87
C LEU A 33 -5.71 -4.31 3.73
N GLN A 34 -6.51 -5.01 2.92
CA GLN A 34 -7.88 -4.60 2.55
C GLN A 34 -7.96 -3.14 2.06
N ARG A 35 -6.95 -2.72 1.30
CA ARG A 35 -6.83 -1.38 0.71
C ARG A 35 -7.00 -1.42 -0.80
N ASP A 36 -7.31 -0.27 -1.38
CA ASP A 36 -7.30 -0.10 -2.82
C ASP A 36 -5.85 -0.08 -3.35
N ARG A 37 -5.60 -0.71 -4.51
CA ARG A 37 -4.27 -0.75 -5.14
C ARG A 37 -3.69 0.64 -5.38
N SER A 38 -4.51 1.61 -5.73
CA SER A 38 -4.05 3.00 -5.95
C SER A 38 -3.59 3.68 -4.67
N THR A 39 -4.05 3.22 -3.51
CA THR A 39 -3.53 3.68 -2.20
C THR A 39 -2.11 3.19 -1.99
N ILE A 40 -1.84 1.92 -2.32
CA ILE A 40 -0.48 1.34 -2.25
C ILE A 40 0.45 2.04 -3.26
N TYR A 41 0.00 2.22 -4.50
CA TYR A 41 0.78 2.88 -5.56
C TYR A 41 1.15 4.32 -5.18
N ARG A 42 0.19 5.10 -4.64
CA ARG A 42 0.44 6.48 -4.20
C ARG A 42 1.38 6.58 -3.01
N ASP A 43 1.32 5.63 -2.07
CA ASP A 43 2.23 5.65 -0.92
C ASP A 43 3.66 5.34 -1.37
N GLN A 44 3.86 4.34 -2.24
CA GLN A 44 5.17 4.01 -2.79
C GLN A 44 5.77 5.16 -3.63
N ALA A 45 4.94 5.90 -4.37
CA ALA A 45 5.39 7.06 -5.14
C ALA A 45 5.93 8.21 -4.28
N LYS A 46 5.73 8.20 -2.96
CA LYS A 46 6.29 9.21 -2.04
C LYS A 46 7.73 8.91 -1.59
N TYR A 47 8.23 7.70 -1.85
CA TYR A 47 9.53 7.22 -1.38
C TYR A 47 10.55 7.02 -2.51
N VAL A 48 10.24 7.48 -3.72
CA VAL A 48 11.17 7.55 -4.87
C VAL A 48 11.70 8.97 -5.00
#